data_AF-A0A0C1ZNK0-F1
#
_entry.id   AF-A0A0C1ZNK0-F1
#
_cell.length_a   1.000
_cell.length_b   1.000
_cell.length_c   1.000
_cell.angle_alpha   90.00
_cell.angle_beta   90.00
_cell.angle_gamma   90.00
#
_symmetry.space_group_name_H-M   'P 1'
#
loop_
_entity.id
_entity.type
_entity.pdbx_description
1 polymer ?
#
loop_
_entity_poly.entity_id
_entity_poly.type
_entity_poly.pdbx_seq_one_letter_code
_entity_poly.pdbx_strand_id
1 'polypeptide(L)'
;MPPPRGAVVMPDLEGEVAELYSAYVSELGAALDELEPWWERLIATLGRKAIKLRWPAGVASHPRVLAIYRDYHRRFSALGPAPRGGSTPRFDDDAAWGSEAEGAPDQLIPPAPERLLIERLSIEAPKLHAKLAYLVMSPIGVSPEPRPSMRTLQIVEADTHRPQAFDFELRHGTQRGLERLLGAGFDLRAGGFKPVALEHASEFHRLAYNSYLRALGRALAQVERWWARVVDEHLQRGADSAARALERAFADHLFGPVGHPQVIGVIQAYWALCHEINAALTEIDRHVAPEQMLLGWLRDERHQTWVDVLTAMPYWPVGLDRAGRWS
;
A
#
# COMPACT_ATOMS: atom_id res chain seq x y z
N MET A 1 20.18 21.69 33.15
CA MET A 1 19.50 20.55 32.52
C MET A 1 19.47 20.82 31.03
N PRO A 2 20.22 20.08 30.19
CA PRO A 2 20.17 20.29 28.75
C PRO A 2 18.81 19.83 28.18
N PRO A 3 18.24 20.52 27.17
CA PRO A 3 17.00 20.10 26.55
C PRO A 3 17.16 18.74 25.83
N PRO A 4 16.08 17.94 25.70
CA PRO A 4 16.12 16.68 24.98
C PRO A 4 16.55 16.92 23.52
N ARG A 5 17.49 16.11 23.03
CA ARG A 5 17.96 16.13 21.64
C ARG A 5 16.81 15.80 20.69
N GLY A 6 16.50 16.72 19.77
CA GLY A 6 15.74 16.45 18.55
C GLY A 6 14.24 16.68 18.61
N ALA A 7 13.75 17.77 19.21
CA ALA A 7 12.42 18.25 18.85
C ALA A 7 12.45 18.65 17.36
N VAL A 8 11.81 17.85 16.50
CA VAL A 8 11.61 18.21 15.10
C VAL A 8 10.70 19.43 15.11
N VAL A 9 11.28 20.62 15.00
CA VAL A 9 10.53 21.84 14.78
C VAL A 9 9.97 21.73 13.36
N MET A 10 8.68 21.42 13.25
CA MET A 10 8.00 21.51 11.98
C MET A 10 7.50 22.96 11.79
N PRO A 11 7.77 23.59 10.64
CA PRO A 11 7.33 24.97 10.37
C PRO A 11 5.81 25.05 10.36
N ASP A 12 5.24 26.20 10.73
CA ASP A 12 3.79 26.40 10.66
C ASP A 12 3.29 26.21 9.23
N LEU A 13 2.11 25.58 9.11
CA LEU A 13 1.46 25.42 7.82
C LEU A 13 0.74 26.73 7.49
N GLU A 14 0.86 27.17 6.24
CA GLU A 14 0.22 28.40 5.76
C GLU A 14 -0.66 28.11 4.53
N GLY A 15 -1.65 28.98 4.30
CA GLY A 15 -2.51 28.98 3.12
C GLY A 15 -3.21 27.64 2.84
N GLU A 16 -3.21 27.22 1.58
CA GLU A 16 -3.89 26.02 1.10
C GLU A 16 -3.41 24.73 1.80
N VAL A 17 -2.12 24.65 2.19
CA VAL A 17 -1.57 23.49 2.90
C VAL A 17 -2.19 23.37 4.29
N ALA A 18 -2.38 24.48 5.01
CA ALA A 18 -3.00 24.50 6.32
C ALA A 18 -4.49 24.10 6.26
N GLU A 19 -5.22 24.64 5.28
CA GLU A 19 -6.63 24.30 5.06
C GLU A 19 -6.80 22.81 4.72
N LEU A 20 -5.96 22.30 3.80
CA LEU A 20 -5.98 20.90 3.41
C LEU A 20 -5.63 19.96 4.58
N TYR A 21 -4.66 20.34 5.41
CA TYR A 21 -4.30 19.58 6.60
C TYR A 21 -5.39 19.58 7.66
N SER A 22 -6.03 20.73 7.91
CA SER A 22 -7.17 20.81 8.83
C SER A 22 -8.33 19.91 8.39
N ALA A 23 -8.64 19.91 7.07
CA ALA A 23 -9.64 19.02 6.49
C ALA A 23 -9.26 17.53 6.66
N TYR A 24 -7.99 17.18 6.45
CA TYR A 24 -7.48 15.81 6.68
C TYR A 24 -7.68 15.37 8.12
N VAL A 25 -7.26 16.18 9.09
CA VAL A 25 -7.39 15.88 10.53
C VAL A 25 -8.86 15.69 10.92
N SER A 26 -9.73 16.57 10.43
CA SER A 26 -11.17 16.50 10.71
C SER A 26 -11.82 15.25 10.12
N GLU A 27 -11.58 14.97 8.83
CA GLU A 27 -12.16 13.81 8.13
C GLU A 27 -11.63 12.49 8.70
N LEU A 28 -10.34 12.42 9.00
CA LEU A 28 -9.73 11.25 9.63
C LEU A 28 -10.29 11.00 11.03
N GLY A 29 -10.43 12.05 11.84
CA GLY A 29 -11.00 11.95 13.19
C GLY A 29 -12.43 11.41 13.15
N ALA A 30 -13.29 12.02 12.31
CA ALA A 30 -14.67 11.56 12.14
C ALA A 30 -14.76 10.10 11.69
N ALA A 31 -13.93 9.70 10.71
CA ALA A 31 -13.91 8.32 10.23
C ALA A 31 -13.46 7.33 11.31
N LEU A 32 -12.49 7.68 12.15
CA LEU A 32 -12.05 6.82 13.24
C LEU A 32 -13.11 6.68 14.34
N ASP A 33 -13.84 7.75 14.64
CA ASP A 33 -14.97 7.71 15.58
C ASP A 33 -16.11 6.83 15.05
N GLU A 34 -16.44 6.93 13.76
CA GLU A 34 -17.41 6.05 13.08
C GLU A 34 -17.02 4.56 13.13
N LEU A 35 -15.71 4.28 13.10
CA LEU A 35 -15.16 2.91 13.07
C LEU A 35 -14.95 2.30 14.46
N GLU A 36 -15.00 3.08 15.53
CA GLU A 36 -14.77 2.58 16.89
C GLU A 36 -15.74 1.42 17.24
N PRO A 37 -17.06 1.51 16.99
CA PRO A 37 -17.97 0.39 17.27
C PRO A 37 -17.65 -0.88 16.46
N TRP A 38 -17.16 -0.73 15.22
CA TRP A 38 -16.73 -1.89 14.41
C TRP A 38 -15.49 -2.54 15.04
N TRP A 39 -14.52 -1.72 15.44
CA TRP A 39 -13.28 -2.20 16.05
C TRP A 39 -13.52 -2.88 17.41
N GLU A 40 -14.37 -2.30 18.26
CA GLU A 40 -14.75 -2.88 19.55
C GLU A 40 -15.45 -4.24 19.38
N ARG A 41 -16.36 -4.37 18.40
CA ARG A 41 -16.99 -5.66 18.09
C ARG A 41 -15.97 -6.69 17.66
N LEU A 42 -15.03 -6.34 16.77
CA LEU A 42 -13.97 -7.27 16.36
C LEU A 42 -13.08 -7.70 17.53
N ILE A 43 -12.72 -6.78 18.42
CA ILE A 43 -11.97 -7.12 19.64
C ILE A 43 -12.77 -8.08 20.52
N ALA A 44 -14.06 -7.85 20.69
CA ALA A 44 -14.94 -8.71 21.49
C ALA A 44 -15.08 -10.11 20.87
N THR A 45 -15.21 -10.21 19.54
CA THR A 45 -15.38 -11.48 18.83
C THR A 45 -14.09 -12.30 18.75
N LEU A 46 -12.96 -11.67 18.41
CA LEU A 46 -11.70 -12.38 18.15
C LEU A 46 -10.79 -12.44 19.39
N GLY A 47 -10.94 -11.49 20.31
CA GLY A 47 -10.03 -11.29 21.43
C GLY A 47 -8.76 -10.51 21.05
N ARG A 48 -8.16 -9.86 22.06
CA ARG A 48 -7.01 -8.92 21.88
C ARG A 48 -5.76 -9.51 21.25
N LYS A 49 -5.51 -10.81 21.40
CA LYS A 49 -4.33 -11.46 20.80
C LYS A 49 -4.55 -11.76 19.32
N ALA A 50 -5.70 -12.32 18.98
CA ALA A 50 -6.03 -12.66 17.59
C ALA A 50 -6.19 -11.41 16.73
N ILE A 51 -6.80 -10.35 17.26
CA ILE A 51 -6.96 -9.10 16.51
C ILE A 51 -5.61 -8.46 16.13
N LYS A 52 -4.58 -8.53 16.99
CA LYS A 52 -3.24 -8.00 16.68
C LYS A 52 -2.56 -8.77 15.54
N LEU A 53 -2.87 -10.06 15.40
CA LEU A 53 -2.36 -10.87 14.30
C LEU A 53 -3.17 -10.66 13.02
N ARG A 54 -4.48 -10.47 13.15
CA ARG A 54 -5.42 -10.27 12.04
C ARG A 54 -5.38 -8.85 11.45
N TRP A 55 -5.15 -7.85 12.29
CA TRP A 55 -5.10 -6.43 11.98
C TRP A 55 -3.88 -5.77 12.67
N PRO A 56 -2.66 -6.05 12.22
CA PRO A 56 -1.43 -5.58 12.86
C PRO A 56 -1.27 -4.05 12.85
N ALA A 57 -1.89 -3.39 11.86
CA ALA A 57 -1.97 -1.92 11.77
C ALA A 57 -3.20 -1.35 12.50
N GLY A 58 -3.97 -2.19 13.20
CA GLY A 58 -5.18 -1.78 13.92
C GLY A 58 -6.26 -1.21 13.00
N VAL A 59 -7.03 -0.25 13.54
CA VAL A 59 -8.08 0.46 12.78
C VAL A 59 -7.50 1.32 11.65
N ALA A 60 -6.21 1.68 11.68
CA ALA A 60 -5.58 2.48 10.64
C ALA A 60 -5.51 1.78 9.28
N SER A 61 -5.50 0.44 9.26
CA SER A 61 -5.61 -0.32 8.02
C SER A 61 -7.03 -0.57 7.54
N HIS A 62 -8.05 0.01 8.18
CA HIS A 62 -9.41 -0.09 7.67
C HIS A 62 -9.52 0.64 6.31
N PRO A 63 -10.18 0.06 5.30
CA PRO A 63 -10.28 0.64 3.95
C PRO A 63 -10.78 2.09 3.88
N ARG A 64 -11.66 2.50 4.79
CA ARG A 64 -12.10 3.91 4.92
C ARG A 64 -10.93 4.84 5.30
N VAL A 65 -10.11 4.43 6.26
CA VAL A 65 -8.93 5.20 6.69
C VAL A 65 -7.88 5.25 5.57
N LEU A 66 -7.64 4.10 4.92
CA LEU A 66 -6.71 4.02 3.79
C LEU A 66 -7.14 4.91 2.62
N ALA A 67 -8.45 5.03 2.36
CA ALA A 67 -8.97 5.90 1.32
C ALA A 67 -8.77 7.38 1.64
N ILE A 68 -9.03 7.80 2.89
CA ILE A 68 -8.73 9.17 3.35
C ILE A 68 -7.24 9.46 3.17
N TYR A 69 -6.38 8.57 3.68
CA TYR A 69 -4.93 8.72 3.52
C TYR A 69 -4.53 8.87 2.05
N ARG A 70 -5.01 7.99 1.16
CA ARG A 70 -4.72 8.03 -0.29
C ARG A 70 -5.23 9.32 -0.95
N ASP A 71 -6.40 9.81 -0.56
CA ASP A 71 -6.97 11.02 -1.13
C ASP A 71 -6.14 12.25 -0.77
N TYR A 72 -5.84 12.43 0.52
CA TYR A 72 -5.03 13.56 0.96
C TYR A 72 -3.58 13.44 0.51
N HIS A 73 -3.02 12.23 0.39
CA HIS A 73 -1.69 12.02 -0.20
C HIS A 73 -1.62 12.56 -1.63
N ARG A 74 -2.61 12.23 -2.46
CA ARG A 74 -2.70 12.77 -3.83
C ARG A 74 -2.89 14.29 -3.83
N ARG A 75 -3.76 14.83 -2.96
CA ARG A 75 -4.03 16.27 -2.89
C ARG A 75 -2.77 17.05 -2.47
N PHE A 76 -2.06 16.60 -1.43
CA PHE A 76 -0.78 17.19 -1.03
C PHE A 76 0.30 17.04 -2.10
N SER A 77 0.36 15.88 -2.77
CA SER A 77 1.31 15.68 -3.88
C SER A 77 1.05 16.65 -5.05
N ALA A 78 -0.20 17.03 -5.28
CA ALA A 78 -0.58 18.01 -6.30
C ALA A 78 -0.25 19.47 -5.92
N LEU A 79 -0.04 19.76 -4.63
CA LEU A 79 0.43 21.05 -4.14
C LEU A 79 1.95 21.21 -4.23
N GLY A 80 2.69 20.09 -4.34
CA GLY A 80 4.13 20.12 -4.59
C GLY A 80 4.47 20.77 -5.92
N PRO A 81 5.65 21.40 -6.06
CA PRO A 81 6.12 21.78 -7.38
C PRO A 81 6.13 20.52 -8.24
N ALA A 82 5.44 20.54 -9.38
CA ALA A 82 5.56 19.48 -10.38
C ALA A 82 7.06 19.19 -10.59
N PRO A 83 7.49 17.92 -10.71
CA PRO A 83 8.90 17.64 -10.98
C PRO A 83 9.28 18.45 -12.21
N ARG A 84 10.13 19.46 -12.02
CA ARG A 84 10.60 20.28 -13.13
C ARG A 84 11.22 19.28 -14.10
N GLY A 85 10.62 19.12 -15.27
CA GLY A 85 11.18 18.39 -16.40
C GLY A 85 12.42 19.09 -16.97
N GLY A 86 13.29 19.60 -16.09
CA GLY A 86 14.61 20.07 -16.42
C GLY A 86 15.52 18.86 -16.44
N SER A 87 16.23 18.68 -17.54
CA SER A 87 17.43 17.86 -17.59
C SER A 87 18.26 18.06 -16.31
N THR A 88 18.74 16.96 -15.73
CA THR A 88 19.75 17.01 -14.67
C THR A 88 20.85 17.99 -15.10
N PRO A 89 21.14 19.04 -14.31
CA PRO A 89 22.28 19.91 -14.59
C PRO A 89 23.50 19.01 -14.70
N ARG A 90 24.21 19.08 -15.83
CA ARG A 90 25.48 18.38 -15.91
C ARG A 90 26.47 19.10 -15.01
N PHE A 91 27.36 18.33 -14.41
CA PHE A 91 28.38 18.85 -13.50
C PHE A 91 29.32 19.88 -14.15
N ASP A 92 29.34 19.97 -15.48
CA ASP A 92 30.18 20.84 -16.30
C ASP A 92 29.49 22.14 -16.78
N ASP A 93 28.26 22.42 -16.35
CA ASP A 93 27.54 23.64 -16.72
C ASP A 93 27.81 24.78 -15.72
N ASP A 94 28.94 25.47 -15.89
CA ASP A 94 29.35 26.61 -15.05
C ASP A 94 28.34 27.77 -15.06
N ALA A 95 27.46 27.86 -16.08
CA ALA A 95 26.39 28.86 -16.13
C ALA A 95 25.20 28.53 -15.21
N ALA A 96 25.02 27.26 -14.83
CA ALA A 96 24.03 26.83 -13.84
C ALA A 96 24.43 27.16 -12.39
N TRP A 97 25.70 27.54 -12.17
CA TRP A 97 26.28 27.90 -10.87
C TRP A 97 26.49 29.42 -10.71
N GLY A 98 25.68 30.22 -11.41
CA GLY A 98 25.77 31.68 -11.44
C GLY A 98 25.24 32.38 -10.18
N SER A 99 26.17 33.05 -9.50
CA SER A 99 26.05 34.21 -8.58
C SER A 99 25.27 34.04 -7.26
N GLU A 100 25.93 34.46 -6.17
CA GLU A 100 25.42 34.64 -4.80
C GLU A 100 24.32 35.73 -4.72
N ALA A 101 23.27 35.61 -5.51
CA ALA A 101 22.02 36.27 -5.17
C ALA A 101 21.43 35.48 -4.01
N GLU A 102 21.25 36.13 -2.84
CA GLU A 102 20.34 35.63 -1.80
C GLU A 102 18.99 35.33 -2.47
N GLY A 103 18.78 34.05 -2.78
CA GLY A 103 17.52 33.57 -3.28
C GLY A 103 16.45 33.92 -2.26
N ALA A 104 15.28 34.34 -2.75
CA ALA A 104 14.08 34.45 -1.92
C ALA A 104 13.99 33.25 -0.98
N PRO A 105 13.57 33.44 0.30
CA PRO A 105 13.61 32.39 1.32
C PRO A 105 13.05 31.13 0.72
N ASP A 106 13.84 30.04 0.80
CA ASP A 106 13.53 28.72 0.27
C ASP A 106 12.02 28.53 0.29
N GLN A 107 11.39 28.56 -0.88
CA GLN A 107 9.99 28.18 -0.99
C GLN A 107 9.92 26.83 -0.32
N LEU A 108 9.31 26.79 0.86
CA LEU A 108 9.15 25.61 1.69
C LEU A 108 8.66 24.52 0.77
N ILE A 109 9.57 23.64 0.32
CA ILE A 109 9.21 22.45 -0.43
C ILE A 109 8.14 21.82 0.46
N PRO A 110 6.87 21.73 0.01
CA PRO A 110 5.83 21.25 0.88
C PRO A 110 6.31 19.91 1.44
N PRO A 111 6.32 19.76 2.78
CA PRO A 111 6.91 18.58 3.38
C PRO A 111 6.28 17.35 2.73
N ALA A 112 7.12 16.35 2.42
CA ALA A 112 6.67 15.13 1.74
C ALA A 112 5.34 14.66 2.35
N PRO A 113 4.32 14.30 1.55
CA PRO A 113 2.97 14.06 2.04
C PRO A 113 2.92 13.15 3.27
N GLU A 114 3.81 12.16 3.37
CA GLU A 114 3.95 11.26 4.51
C GLU A 114 4.26 11.99 5.83
N ARG A 115 5.09 13.04 5.79
CA ARG A 115 5.42 13.87 6.95
C ARG A 115 4.20 14.66 7.43
N LEU A 116 3.38 15.17 6.50
CA LEU A 116 2.12 15.81 6.86
C LEU A 116 1.13 14.80 7.41
N LEU A 117 0.91 13.70 6.71
CA LEU A 117 -0.14 12.74 7.02
C LEU A 117 0.12 11.90 8.27
N ILE A 118 1.38 11.70 8.66
CA ILE A 118 1.77 10.89 9.82
C ILE A 118 2.53 11.71 10.86
N GLU A 119 3.69 12.29 10.52
CA GLU A 119 4.58 12.91 11.52
C GLU A 119 3.92 14.13 12.19
N ARG A 120 3.26 15.01 11.42
CA ARG A 120 2.62 16.22 11.95
C ARG A 120 1.49 15.91 12.93
N LEU A 121 0.79 14.78 12.76
CA LEU A 121 -0.24 14.35 13.71
C LEU A 121 0.33 14.16 15.11
N SER A 122 1.61 13.80 15.26
CA SER A 122 2.23 13.62 16.59
C SER A 122 2.27 14.91 17.41
N ILE A 123 2.24 16.06 16.73
CA ILE A 123 2.26 17.40 17.32
C ILE A 123 0.82 17.92 17.45
N GLU A 124 0.05 17.93 16.37
CA GLU A 124 -1.24 18.62 16.32
C GLU A 124 -2.45 17.77 16.69
N ALA A 125 -2.36 16.44 16.51
CA ALA A 125 -3.45 15.52 16.83
C ALA A 125 -2.94 14.19 17.42
N PRO A 126 -2.33 14.19 18.62
CA PRO A 126 -1.62 13.02 19.15
C PRO A 126 -2.48 11.76 19.30
N LYS A 127 -3.79 11.92 19.52
CA LYS A 127 -4.75 10.80 19.58
C LYS A 127 -4.92 10.11 18.22
N LEU A 128 -4.94 10.88 17.14
CA LEU A 128 -5.00 10.34 15.78
C LEU A 128 -3.66 9.70 15.41
N HIS A 129 -2.54 10.35 15.76
CA HIS A 129 -1.21 9.78 15.59
C HIS A 129 -1.07 8.42 16.27
N ALA A 130 -1.57 8.26 17.51
CA ALA A 130 -1.52 6.99 18.22
C ALA A 130 -2.26 5.85 17.49
N LYS A 131 -3.26 6.16 16.66
CA LYS A 131 -3.94 5.17 15.81
C LYS A 131 -3.18 4.96 14.49
N LEU A 132 -2.69 6.04 13.86
CA LEU A 132 -2.06 6.02 12.53
C LEU A 132 -0.60 5.62 12.51
N ALA A 133 0.13 5.71 13.62
CA ALA A 133 1.53 5.30 13.72
C ALA A 133 1.76 3.82 13.39
N TYR A 134 0.69 3.01 13.42
CA TYR A 134 0.72 1.60 13.01
C TYR A 134 0.48 1.38 11.51
N LEU A 135 0.25 2.44 10.72
CA LEU A 135 0.22 2.38 9.26
C LEU A 135 1.64 2.24 8.72
N VAL A 136 2.19 1.04 8.91
CA VAL A 136 3.61 0.71 8.67
C VAL A 136 3.96 0.55 7.20
N MET A 137 2.98 0.23 6.35
CA MET A 137 3.12 0.17 4.90
C MET A 137 2.39 1.37 4.30
N SER A 138 2.89 1.94 3.20
CA SER A 138 2.15 2.96 2.45
C SER A 138 1.07 2.30 1.59
N PRO A 139 -0.19 2.76 1.58
CA PRO A 139 -1.24 2.24 0.71
C PRO A 139 -1.24 2.89 -0.69
N ILE A 140 -0.19 3.62 -1.08
CA ILE A 140 -0.12 4.31 -2.37
C ILE A 140 0.35 3.36 -3.46
N GLY A 141 -0.51 3.11 -4.46
CA GLY A 141 -0.23 2.24 -5.60
C GLY A 141 -0.15 3.00 -6.93
N VAL A 142 0.62 2.46 -7.86
CA VAL A 142 0.65 2.88 -9.27
C VAL A 142 -0.16 1.88 -10.07
N SER A 143 -1.30 2.31 -10.60
CA SER A 143 -2.20 1.43 -11.35
C SER A 143 -1.48 0.82 -12.56
N PRO A 144 -1.73 -0.47 -12.89
CA PRO A 144 -1.21 -1.06 -14.11
C PRO A 144 -1.81 -0.35 -15.33
N GLU A 145 -1.00 -0.21 -16.38
CA GLU A 145 -1.43 0.35 -17.67
C GLU A 145 -1.52 -0.77 -18.73
N PRO A 146 -2.66 -0.93 -19.42
CA PRO A 146 -3.93 -0.22 -19.19
C PRO A 146 -4.60 -0.67 -17.88
N ARG A 147 -5.38 0.23 -17.26
CA ARG A 147 -6.19 -0.11 -16.08
C ARG A 147 -7.19 -1.24 -16.42
N PRO A 148 -7.21 -2.34 -15.65
CA PRO A 148 -8.14 -3.44 -15.90
C PRO A 148 -9.59 -2.99 -15.64
N SER A 149 -10.48 -3.36 -16.56
CA SER A 149 -11.94 -3.22 -16.49
C SER A 149 -12.58 -4.42 -17.18
N MET A 150 -13.89 -4.64 -17.01
CA MET A 150 -14.58 -5.71 -17.75
C MET A 150 -14.45 -5.56 -19.27
N ARG A 151 -14.32 -4.32 -19.77
CA ARG A 151 -14.17 -4.02 -21.22
C ARG A 151 -12.79 -4.35 -21.78
N THR A 152 -11.76 -4.39 -20.92
CA THR A 152 -10.37 -4.65 -21.33
C THR A 152 -9.97 -6.11 -21.10
N LEU A 153 -10.84 -6.94 -20.52
CA LEU A 153 -10.57 -8.36 -20.33
C LEU A 153 -10.50 -9.06 -21.69
N GLN A 154 -9.37 -9.71 -21.93
CA GLN A 154 -9.12 -10.48 -23.14
C GLN A 154 -8.67 -11.89 -22.78
N ILE A 155 -9.06 -12.85 -23.61
CA ILE A 155 -8.44 -14.17 -23.62
C ILE A 155 -7.01 -13.98 -24.13
N VAL A 156 -6.05 -14.14 -23.25
CA VAL A 156 -4.63 -14.09 -23.60
C VAL A 156 -3.98 -15.32 -23.00
N GLU A 157 -3.23 -16.05 -23.82
CA GLU A 157 -2.45 -17.20 -23.37
C GLU A 157 -1.49 -16.76 -22.25
N ALA A 158 -1.51 -17.51 -21.15
CA ALA A 158 -0.84 -17.12 -19.93
C ALA A 158 0.66 -17.38 -20.03
N ASP A 159 1.41 -16.43 -20.57
CA ASP A 159 2.85 -16.39 -20.35
C ASP A 159 3.10 -15.79 -18.96
N THR A 160 3.02 -16.63 -17.93
CA THR A 160 3.35 -16.23 -16.57
C THR A 160 4.85 -16.27 -16.41
N HIS A 161 5.50 -15.13 -16.63
CA HIS A 161 6.87 -14.96 -16.17
C HIS A 161 6.94 -15.37 -14.70
N ARG A 162 7.69 -16.45 -14.43
CA ARG A 162 7.98 -16.87 -13.06
C ARG A 162 9.18 -16.05 -12.61
N PRO A 163 9.04 -15.16 -11.61
CA PRO A 163 10.21 -14.55 -10.99
C PRO A 163 11.13 -15.70 -10.55
N GLN A 164 12.37 -15.65 -11.01
CA GLN A 164 13.35 -16.70 -10.75
C GLN A 164 13.86 -16.51 -9.34
N ALA A 165 13.10 -17.06 -8.39
CA ALA A 165 13.42 -17.08 -6.98
C ALA A 165 13.56 -15.69 -6.37
N PHE A 166 12.49 -15.26 -5.71
CA PHE A 166 12.69 -14.51 -4.48
C PHE A 166 13.36 -15.44 -3.46
N ASP A 167 14.67 -15.64 -3.56
CA ASP A 167 15.53 -16.40 -2.64
C ASP A 167 15.72 -15.67 -1.29
N PHE A 168 14.78 -14.79 -0.91
CA PHE A 168 14.85 -14.13 0.38
C PHE A 168 14.48 -15.10 1.50
N GLU A 169 15.22 -15.03 2.61
CA GLU A 169 14.72 -15.51 3.89
C GLU A 169 13.46 -14.70 4.22
N LEU A 170 12.29 -15.32 4.05
CA LEU A 170 11.02 -14.76 4.50
C LEU A 170 11.11 -14.43 5.98
N ARG A 171 11.10 -13.15 6.32
CA ARG A 171 11.10 -12.67 7.72
C ARG A 171 9.73 -12.78 8.38
N HIS A 172 8.73 -13.34 7.68
CA HIS A 172 7.38 -13.57 8.18
C HIS A 172 6.94 -15.01 7.97
N GLY A 173 5.96 -15.44 8.77
CA GLY A 173 5.31 -16.73 8.54
C GLY A 173 4.25 -16.62 7.46
N THR A 174 4.48 -17.22 6.28
CA THR A 174 3.55 -17.25 5.14
C THR A 174 2.14 -17.68 5.55
N GLN A 175 2.03 -18.79 6.30
CA GLN A 175 0.74 -19.31 6.75
C GLN A 175 -0.04 -18.30 7.61
N ARG A 176 0.66 -17.60 8.51
CA ARG A 176 0.03 -16.54 9.32
C ARG A 176 -0.39 -15.35 8.46
N GLY A 177 0.39 -15.00 7.45
CA GLY A 177 0.04 -13.95 6.49
C GLY A 177 -1.17 -14.31 5.63
N LEU A 178 -1.29 -15.57 5.20
CA LEU A 178 -2.48 -16.11 4.52
C LEU A 178 -3.72 -15.97 5.40
N GLU A 179 -3.67 -16.50 6.61
CA GLU A 179 -4.79 -16.46 7.57
C GLU A 179 -5.17 -15.02 7.93
N ARG A 180 -4.18 -14.13 8.04
CA ARG A 180 -4.39 -12.70 8.26
C ARG A 180 -5.14 -12.06 7.11
N LEU A 181 -4.59 -12.13 5.90
CA LEU A 181 -5.11 -11.41 4.74
C LEU A 181 -6.46 -11.97 4.30
N LEU A 182 -6.59 -13.30 4.17
CA LEU A 182 -7.88 -13.91 3.84
C LEU A 182 -8.93 -13.58 4.90
N GLY A 183 -8.55 -13.69 6.18
CA GLY A 183 -9.41 -13.38 7.30
C GLY A 183 -9.85 -11.91 7.38
N ALA A 184 -8.96 -10.96 7.09
CA ALA A 184 -9.27 -9.53 7.16
C ALA A 184 -10.33 -9.13 6.14
N GLY A 185 -10.36 -9.78 4.96
CA GLY A 185 -11.41 -9.60 3.97
C GLY A 185 -12.80 -9.99 4.47
N PHE A 186 -12.89 -11.03 5.33
CA PHE A 186 -14.15 -11.42 5.98
C PHE A 186 -14.61 -10.40 7.02
N ASP A 187 -13.69 -9.88 7.84
CA ASP A 187 -14.01 -8.93 8.91
C ASP A 187 -14.62 -7.60 8.37
N LEU A 188 -14.39 -7.30 7.09
CA LEU A 188 -14.88 -6.12 6.38
C LEU A 188 -16.29 -6.29 5.80
N ARG A 189 -16.87 -7.49 5.82
CA ARG A 189 -18.18 -7.76 5.21
C ARG A 189 -19.22 -8.10 6.27
N ALA A 190 -20.43 -7.58 6.06
CA ALA A 190 -21.59 -7.93 6.88
C ALA A 190 -22.14 -9.35 6.58
N GLY A 191 -21.74 -9.96 5.46
CA GLY A 191 -22.24 -11.26 5.00
C GLY A 191 -21.12 -12.30 4.82
N GLY A 192 -21.42 -13.55 5.18
CA GLY A 192 -20.53 -14.69 4.99
C GLY A 192 -20.47 -15.09 3.53
N PHE A 193 -19.58 -14.48 2.75
CA PHE A 193 -19.19 -15.02 1.46
C PHE A 193 -18.65 -16.43 1.66
N LYS A 194 -19.13 -17.40 0.89
CA LYS A 194 -18.47 -18.70 0.85
C LYS A 194 -17.28 -18.58 -0.10
N PRO A 195 -16.10 -19.14 0.23
CA PRO A 195 -15.01 -19.24 -0.72
C PRO A 195 -15.48 -19.94 -2.00
N VAL A 196 -15.43 -19.24 -3.12
CA VAL A 196 -15.74 -19.79 -4.44
C VAL A 196 -14.44 -20.33 -5.03
N ALA A 197 -14.43 -21.59 -5.44
CA ALA A 197 -13.28 -22.19 -6.13
C ALA A 197 -13.19 -21.68 -7.57
N LEU A 198 -11.99 -21.65 -8.15
CA LEU A 198 -11.73 -21.07 -9.47
C LEU A 198 -12.57 -21.72 -10.58
N GLU A 199 -12.78 -23.03 -10.50
CA GLU A 199 -13.58 -23.83 -11.43
C GLU A 199 -15.07 -23.49 -11.41
N HIS A 200 -15.57 -22.97 -10.28
CA HIS A 200 -16.97 -22.57 -10.10
C HIS A 200 -17.20 -21.07 -10.37
N ALA A 201 -16.12 -20.29 -10.50
CA ALA A 201 -16.20 -18.86 -10.76
C ALA A 201 -16.78 -18.56 -12.17
N SER A 202 -17.34 -17.36 -12.33
CA SER A 202 -17.80 -16.91 -13.65
C SER A 202 -16.64 -16.77 -14.65
N GLU A 203 -16.97 -16.79 -15.95
CA GLU A 203 -15.96 -16.60 -17.00
C GLU A 203 -15.20 -15.29 -16.84
N PHE A 204 -15.90 -14.20 -16.52
CA PHE A 204 -15.27 -12.90 -16.25
C PHE A 204 -14.29 -12.95 -15.09
N HIS A 205 -14.61 -13.68 -14.00
CA HIS A 205 -13.67 -13.86 -12.89
C HIS A 205 -12.43 -14.65 -13.30
N ARG A 206 -12.58 -15.71 -14.11
CA ARG A 206 -11.43 -16.48 -14.61
C ARG A 206 -10.55 -15.65 -15.55
N LEU A 207 -11.15 -14.85 -16.42
CA LEU A 207 -10.42 -13.90 -17.27
C LEU A 207 -9.69 -12.83 -16.45
N ALA A 208 -10.36 -12.27 -15.43
CA ALA A 208 -9.76 -11.32 -14.51
C ALA A 208 -8.58 -11.93 -13.75
N TYR A 209 -8.73 -13.16 -13.26
CA TYR A 209 -7.65 -13.86 -12.57
C TYR A 209 -6.45 -14.12 -13.48
N ASN A 210 -6.66 -14.59 -14.71
CA ASN A 210 -5.57 -14.77 -15.68
C ASN A 210 -4.86 -13.45 -16.01
N SER A 211 -5.62 -12.36 -16.14
CA SER A 211 -5.07 -11.03 -16.35
C SER A 211 -4.30 -10.53 -15.12
N TYR A 212 -4.80 -10.79 -13.91
CA TYR A 212 -4.13 -10.53 -12.65
C TYR A 212 -2.79 -11.25 -12.57
N LEU A 213 -2.74 -12.54 -12.91
CA LEU A 213 -1.51 -13.31 -12.88
C LEU A 213 -0.42 -12.66 -13.75
N ARG A 214 -0.77 -12.21 -14.96
CA ARG A 214 0.18 -11.50 -15.84
C ARG A 214 0.63 -10.17 -15.28
N ALA A 215 -0.30 -9.36 -14.76
CA ALA A 215 0.00 -8.05 -14.21
C ALA A 215 0.89 -8.18 -12.95
N LEU A 216 0.55 -9.10 -12.06
CA LEU A 216 1.33 -9.39 -10.87
C LEU A 216 2.71 -9.95 -11.23
N GLY A 217 2.81 -10.91 -12.15
CA GLY A 217 4.09 -11.44 -12.60
C GLY A 217 5.03 -10.36 -13.16
N ARG A 218 4.51 -9.43 -13.96
CA ARG A 218 5.30 -8.27 -14.43
C ARG A 218 5.73 -7.33 -13.29
N ALA A 219 4.81 -7.02 -12.37
CA ALA A 219 5.12 -6.18 -11.23
C ALA A 219 6.19 -6.84 -10.35
N LEU A 220 6.07 -8.13 -10.04
CA LEU A 220 7.03 -8.88 -9.24
C LEU A 220 8.40 -8.94 -9.92
N ALA A 221 8.48 -9.17 -11.23
CA ALA A 221 9.75 -9.16 -11.97
C ALA A 221 10.45 -7.79 -11.92
N GLN A 222 9.69 -6.70 -11.98
CA GLN A 222 10.25 -5.37 -11.85
C GLN A 222 10.75 -5.09 -10.43
N VAL A 223 9.97 -5.51 -9.44
CA VAL A 223 10.29 -5.33 -8.02
C VAL A 223 11.47 -6.18 -7.59
N GLU A 224 11.62 -7.39 -8.13
CA GLU A 224 12.79 -8.23 -7.93
C GLU A 224 14.08 -7.50 -8.35
N ARG A 225 14.10 -6.89 -9.54
CA ARG A 225 15.24 -6.07 -10.00
C ARG A 225 15.46 -4.83 -9.14
N TRP A 226 14.40 -4.21 -8.63
CA TRP A 226 14.52 -3.09 -7.71
C TRP A 226 15.12 -3.54 -6.37
N TRP A 227 14.64 -4.65 -5.81
CA TRP A 227 15.09 -5.17 -4.52
C TRP A 227 16.56 -5.59 -4.55
N ALA A 228 16.99 -6.25 -5.64
CA ALA A 228 18.39 -6.57 -5.86
C ALA A 228 19.28 -5.31 -5.79
N ARG A 229 18.86 -4.22 -6.45
CA ARG A 229 19.59 -2.94 -6.38
C ARG A 229 19.62 -2.35 -4.97
N VAL A 230 18.52 -2.42 -4.21
CA VAL A 230 18.49 -1.94 -2.81
C VAL A 230 19.52 -2.70 -1.96
N VAL A 231 19.58 -4.02 -2.10
CA VAL A 231 20.55 -4.86 -1.37
C VAL A 231 21.98 -4.54 -1.81
N ASP A 232 22.23 -4.43 -3.12
CA ASP A 232 23.54 -4.08 -3.68
C ASP A 232 24.02 -2.69 -3.22
N GLU A 233 23.13 -1.70 -3.11
CA GLU A 233 23.46 -0.38 -2.58
C GLU A 233 23.96 -0.47 -1.12
N HIS A 234 23.37 -1.32 -0.29
CA HIS A 234 23.86 -1.51 1.08
C HIS A 234 25.22 -2.21 1.12
N LEU A 235 25.48 -3.17 0.21
CA LEU A 235 26.81 -3.77 0.05
C LEU A 235 27.84 -2.70 -0.32
N GLN A 236 27.53 -1.86 -1.30
CA GLN A 236 28.40 -0.76 -1.74
C GLN A 236 28.63 0.29 -0.64
N ARG A 237 27.65 0.52 0.24
CA ARG A 237 27.76 1.40 1.43
C ARG A 237 28.43 0.74 2.64
N GLY A 238 29.13 -0.39 2.44
CA GLY A 238 29.94 -1.02 3.47
C GLY A 238 29.17 -1.94 4.41
N ALA A 239 28.19 -2.70 3.91
CA ALA A 239 27.70 -3.87 4.63
C ALA A 239 28.73 -5.02 4.48
N ASP A 240 29.15 -5.57 5.62
CA ASP A 240 30.25 -6.56 5.67
C ASP A 240 29.87 -7.94 5.11
N SER A 241 28.59 -8.16 4.79
CA SER A 241 28.07 -9.40 4.18
C SER A 241 26.73 -9.19 3.47
N ALA A 242 26.34 -10.12 2.61
CA ALA A 242 25.02 -10.15 1.97
C ALA A 242 23.88 -10.21 3.00
N ALA A 243 24.04 -10.99 4.07
CA ALA A 243 23.05 -11.07 5.15
C ALA A 243 22.88 -9.71 5.86
N ARG A 244 23.97 -8.98 6.10
CA ARG A 244 23.93 -7.66 6.72
C ARG A 244 23.34 -6.60 5.78
N ALA A 245 23.62 -6.70 4.49
CA ALA A 245 23.00 -5.84 3.48
C ALA A 245 21.49 -6.05 3.42
N LEU A 246 21.04 -7.31 3.44
CA LEU A 246 19.63 -7.67 3.50
C LEU A 246 18.95 -7.19 4.79
N GLU A 247 19.62 -7.32 5.94
CA GLU A 247 19.15 -6.76 7.22
C GLU A 247 18.90 -5.25 7.14
N ARG A 248 19.84 -4.50 6.56
CA ARG A 248 19.73 -3.04 6.38
C ARG A 248 18.62 -2.70 5.38
N ALA A 249 18.53 -3.43 4.27
CA ALA A 249 17.46 -3.27 3.30
C ALA A 249 16.08 -3.43 3.95
N PHE A 250 15.90 -4.43 4.82
CA PHE A 250 14.65 -4.61 5.58
C PHE A 250 14.45 -3.58 6.69
N ALA A 251 15.49 -2.95 7.20
CA ALA A 251 15.34 -1.83 8.14
C ALA A 251 14.78 -0.60 7.44
N ASP A 252 15.22 -0.35 6.20
CA ASP A 252 14.76 0.78 5.38
C ASP A 252 13.42 0.48 4.68
N HIS A 253 13.16 -0.81 4.38
CA HIS A 253 11.96 -1.29 3.73
C HIS A 253 11.37 -2.49 4.49
N LEU A 254 10.61 -2.20 5.55
CA LEU A 254 10.12 -3.21 6.51
C LEU A 254 9.34 -4.39 5.87
N PHE A 255 8.65 -4.14 4.75
CA PHE A 255 7.86 -5.14 4.03
C PHE A 255 8.54 -5.64 2.76
N GLY A 256 9.77 -5.19 2.51
CA GLY A 256 10.56 -5.53 1.34
C GLY A 256 9.79 -5.29 0.03
N PRO A 257 9.88 -6.23 -0.93
CA PRO A 257 9.26 -6.15 -2.25
C PRO A 257 7.77 -5.77 -2.27
N VAL A 258 6.97 -6.26 -1.31
CA VAL A 258 5.51 -6.13 -1.43
C VAL A 258 5.01 -4.70 -1.19
N GLY A 259 5.81 -3.88 -0.50
CA GLY A 259 5.52 -2.46 -0.28
C GLY A 259 5.75 -1.59 -1.52
N HIS A 260 6.23 -2.16 -2.64
CA HIS A 260 6.50 -1.38 -3.84
C HIS A 260 5.18 -0.91 -4.51
N PRO A 261 5.07 0.36 -4.95
CA PRO A 261 3.83 0.93 -5.47
C PRO A 261 3.19 0.17 -6.63
N GLN A 262 3.97 -0.51 -7.47
CA GLN A 262 3.43 -1.31 -8.58
C GLN A 262 2.69 -2.57 -8.11
N VAL A 263 3.17 -3.23 -7.06
CA VAL A 263 2.49 -4.41 -6.49
C VAL A 263 1.18 -3.96 -5.86
N ILE A 264 1.25 -2.89 -5.07
CA ILE A 264 0.07 -2.26 -4.44
C ILE A 264 -0.97 -1.87 -5.51
N GLY A 265 -0.53 -1.22 -6.59
CA GLY A 265 -1.44 -0.78 -7.65
C GLY A 265 -2.09 -1.92 -8.42
N VAL A 266 -1.39 -3.04 -8.65
CA VAL A 266 -1.99 -4.26 -9.22
C VAL A 266 -3.06 -4.81 -8.28
N ILE A 267 -2.77 -4.93 -6.98
CA ILE A 267 -3.74 -5.41 -5.99
C ILE A 267 -4.99 -4.52 -5.98
N GLN A 268 -4.82 -3.20 -5.91
CA GLN A 268 -5.93 -2.23 -5.92
C GLN A 268 -6.79 -2.36 -7.18
N ALA A 269 -6.15 -2.42 -8.35
CA ALA A 269 -6.86 -2.47 -9.62
C ALA A 269 -7.68 -3.75 -9.79
N TYR A 270 -7.12 -4.90 -9.42
CA TYR A 270 -7.83 -6.17 -9.53
C TYR A 270 -8.83 -6.41 -8.40
N TRP A 271 -8.63 -5.81 -7.23
CA TRP A 271 -9.66 -5.75 -6.19
C TRP A 271 -10.90 -5.01 -6.70
N ALA A 272 -10.70 -3.83 -7.29
CA ALA A 272 -11.79 -3.04 -7.88
C ALA A 272 -12.48 -3.78 -9.04
N LEU A 273 -11.71 -4.40 -9.94
CA LEU A 273 -12.27 -5.20 -11.04
C LEU A 273 -13.11 -6.39 -10.53
N CYS A 274 -12.70 -7.06 -9.46
CA CYS A 274 -13.50 -8.14 -8.88
C CYS A 274 -14.87 -7.62 -8.40
N HIS A 275 -14.91 -6.44 -7.78
CA HIS A 275 -16.17 -5.81 -7.41
C HIS A 275 -17.01 -5.36 -8.60
N GLU A 276 -16.38 -4.85 -9.67
CA GLU A 276 -17.06 -4.52 -10.93
C GLU A 276 -17.75 -5.76 -11.52
N ILE A 277 -17.04 -6.90 -11.55
CA ILE A 277 -17.60 -8.17 -12.04
C ILE A 277 -18.75 -8.65 -11.14
N ASN A 278 -18.56 -8.65 -9.81
CA ASN A 278 -19.62 -9.04 -8.88
C ASN A 278 -20.87 -8.17 -9.02
N ALA A 279 -20.71 -6.86 -9.24
CA ALA A 279 -21.82 -5.94 -9.43
C ALA A 279 -22.59 -6.19 -10.74
N ALA A 280 -21.95 -6.80 -11.74
CA ALA A 280 -22.57 -7.15 -13.01
C ALA A 280 -23.28 -8.53 -13.00
N LEU A 281 -23.06 -9.35 -11.96
CA LEU A 281 -23.68 -10.67 -11.83
C LEU A 281 -25.01 -10.59 -11.08
N THR A 282 -25.99 -11.36 -11.52
CA THR A 282 -27.26 -11.57 -10.81
C THR A 282 -27.21 -12.71 -9.81
N GLU A 283 -26.34 -13.70 -10.05
CA GLU A 283 -26.16 -14.91 -9.25
C GLU A 283 -25.21 -14.65 -8.06
N ILE A 284 -25.78 -14.34 -6.89
CA ILE A 284 -25.03 -13.98 -5.67
C ILE A 284 -24.08 -15.09 -5.21
N ASP A 285 -24.46 -16.35 -5.41
CA ASP A 285 -23.66 -17.54 -5.08
C ASP A 285 -22.40 -17.68 -5.95
N ARG A 286 -22.35 -16.97 -7.07
CA ARG A 286 -21.17 -16.89 -7.95
C ARG A 286 -20.30 -15.66 -7.68
N HIS A 287 -20.67 -14.83 -6.71
CA HIS A 287 -19.84 -13.69 -6.33
C HIS A 287 -18.55 -14.17 -5.68
N VAL A 288 -17.42 -13.64 -6.16
CA VAL A 288 -16.10 -14.00 -5.65
C VAL A 288 -15.60 -12.90 -4.72
N ALA A 289 -15.14 -13.28 -3.54
CA ALA A 289 -14.44 -12.35 -2.66
C ALA A 289 -13.09 -11.93 -3.28
N PRO A 290 -12.73 -10.64 -3.35
CA PRO A 290 -11.45 -10.21 -3.90
C PRO A 290 -10.22 -10.90 -3.28
N GLU A 291 -10.12 -11.06 -1.96
CA GLU A 291 -9.01 -11.79 -1.32
C GLU A 291 -8.98 -13.27 -1.73
N GLN A 292 -10.13 -13.86 -2.03
CA GLN A 292 -10.19 -15.22 -2.56
C GLN A 292 -9.62 -15.26 -3.99
N MET A 293 -9.97 -14.30 -4.84
CA MET A 293 -9.41 -14.19 -6.19
C MET A 293 -7.91 -13.89 -6.18
N LEU A 294 -7.48 -12.92 -5.36
CA LEU A 294 -6.12 -12.38 -5.38
C LEU A 294 -5.10 -13.23 -4.63
N LEU A 295 -5.54 -14.00 -3.62
CA LEU A 295 -4.65 -14.80 -2.77
C LEU A 295 -5.17 -16.22 -2.57
N GLY A 296 -6.47 -16.41 -2.38
CA GLY A 296 -7.06 -17.74 -2.20
C GLY A 296 -6.81 -18.69 -3.37
N TRP A 297 -6.90 -18.20 -4.61
CA TRP A 297 -6.67 -18.98 -5.84
C TRP A 297 -5.19 -19.16 -6.20
N LEU A 298 -4.28 -18.38 -5.61
CA LEU A 298 -2.82 -18.55 -5.80
C LEU A 298 -2.25 -19.74 -5.02
N ARG A 299 -3.06 -20.42 -4.20
CA ARG A 299 -2.65 -21.55 -3.34
C ARG A 299 -2.48 -22.85 -4.13
N ASP A 300 -1.85 -22.76 -5.29
CA ASP A 300 -1.36 -23.89 -6.06
C ASP A 300 0.16 -24.03 -5.89
N GLU A 301 0.72 -25.17 -6.28
CA GLU A 301 2.18 -25.39 -6.22
C GLU A 301 2.96 -24.48 -7.18
N ARG A 302 2.29 -23.81 -8.13
CA ARG A 302 2.93 -23.03 -9.19
C ARG A 302 3.26 -21.61 -8.76
N HIS A 303 2.53 -21.05 -7.80
CA HIS A 303 2.64 -19.64 -7.39
C HIS A 303 3.06 -19.47 -5.93
N GLN A 304 3.68 -20.47 -5.32
CA GLN A 304 4.09 -20.43 -3.91
C GLN A 304 4.92 -19.18 -3.57
N THR A 305 5.90 -18.83 -4.39
CA THR A 305 6.73 -17.62 -4.18
C THR A 305 5.91 -16.32 -4.23
N TRP A 306 4.81 -16.29 -4.99
CA TRP A 306 3.95 -15.10 -5.06
C TRP A 306 3.12 -14.98 -3.79
N VAL A 307 2.61 -16.11 -3.29
CA VAL A 307 1.96 -16.19 -1.99
C VAL A 307 2.92 -15.71 -0.89
N ASP A 308 4.17 -16.15 -0.92
CA ASP A 308 5.21 -15.74 0.03
C ASP A 308 5.44 -14.22 0.01
N VAL A 309 5.57 -13.59 -1.15
CA VAL A 309 5.67 -12.12 -1.28
C VAL A 309 4.42 -11.43 -0.75
N LEU A 310 3.23 -11.81 -1.25
CA LEU A 310 1.98 -11.12 -0.93
C LEU A 310 1.65 -11.20 0.56
N THR A 311 1.95 -12.32 1.20
CA THR A 311 1.68 -12.56 2.63
C THR A 311 2.59 -11.76 3.56
N ALA A 312 3.58 -11.04 3.03
CA ALA A 312 4.33 -10.04 3.80
C ALA A 312 3.47 -8.81 4.12
N MET A 313 2.40 -8.53 3.36
CA MET A 313 1.57 -7.34 3.58
C MET A 313 0.88 -7.38 4.94
N PRO A 314 0.99 -6.32 5.75
CA PRO A 314 0.33 -6.26 7.05
C PRO A 314 -1.20 -6.17 6.91
N TYR A 315 -1.69 -5.66 5.78
CA TYR A 315 -3.12 -5.47 5.49
C TYR A 315 -3.33 -5.34 3.97
N TRP A 316 -4.59 -5.43 3.51
CA TRP A 316 -4.93 -5.16 2.11
C TRP A 316 -4.86 -3.66 1.81
N PRO A 317 -4.02 -3.20 0.85
CA PRO A 317 -3.84 -1.78 0.58
C PRO A 317 -4.98 -1.23 -0.29
N VAL A 318 -6.23 -1.42 0.10
CA VAL A 318 -7.42 -1.07 -0.68
C VAL A 318 -8.29 -0.07 0.07
N GLY A 319 -8.96 0.82 -0.66
CA GLY A 319 -9.75 1.89 -0.08
C GLY A 319 -11.25 1.71 -0.32
N LEU A 320 -12.06 2.40 0.46
CA LEU A 320 -13.46 2.67 0.13
C LEU A 320 -13.60 4.14 -0.27
N ASP A 321 -14.19 4.41 -1.43
CA ASP A 321 -14.56 5.76 -1.84
C ASP A 321 -15.59 6.38 -0.87
N ARG A 322 -15.90 7.66 -1.09
CA ARG A 322 -16.85 8.40 -0.23
C ARG A 322 -18.24 7.77 -0.17
N ALA A 323 -18.64 7.02 -1.20
CA ALA A 323 -19.91 6.29 -1.24
C ALA A 323 -19.82 4.88 -0.64
N GLY A 324 -18.67 4.51 -0.07
CA GLY A 324 -18.45 3.18 0.49
C GLY A 324 -18.21 2.09 -0.57
N ARG A 325 -17.84 2.45 -1.79
CA ARG A 325 -17.49 1.48 -2.85
C ARG A 325 -15.99 1.28 -2.89
N TRP A 326 -15.54 0.09 -3.26
CA TRP A 326 -14.11 -0.23 -3.34
C TRP A 326 -13.39 0.60 -4.41
N SER A 327 -12.23 1.16 -4.06
CA SER A 327 -11.39 2.04 -4.89
C SER A 327 -9.90 1.87 -4.60
#